data_AF-A0A0S7YYR6-F1
#
_entry.id   AF-A0A0S7YYR6-F1
#
_cell.length_a   1.000
_cell.length_b   1.000
_cell.length_c   1.000
_cell.angle_alpha   90.00
_cell.angle_beta   90.00
_cell.angle_gamma   90.00
#
_symmetry.space_group_name_H-M   'P 1'
#
loop_
_entity.id
_entity.type
_entity.pdbx_description
1 polymer ?
#
loop_
_entity_poly.entity_id
_entity_poly.type
_entity_poly.pdbx_seq_one_letter_code
_entity_poly.pdbx_strand_id
1 'polypeptide(L)'
;MKTLLIAAVATTSLFTAVGASAQDSLMDYVLKSCETDIKQYCSQVTPGEGRLLHCAAAHEDKLSGQCSYALYKAASLLEQLSAAIVYVATECKADIEKFCSDVQAGEGRILSCLEANQAEVSDGCKQAVKDTVAD
;
A
#
# COMPACT_ATOMS: atom_id res chain seq x y z
N MET A 1 -10.42 28.32 61.58
CA MET A 1 -9.33 29.14 60.99
C MET A 1 -8.11 28.22 60.92
N LYS A 2 -7.44 27.95 59.80
CA LYS A 2 -7.51 28.47 58.42
C LYS A 2 -6.72 27.46 57.55
N THR A 3 -7.32 27.06 56.40
CA THR A 3 -6.68 26.62 55.13
C THR A 3 -5.67 25.46 55.19
N LEU A 4 -6.01 24.20 54.81
CA LEU A 4 -6.23 23.70 53.43
C LEU A 4 -5.27 24.33 52.40
N LEU A 5 -4.17 23.63 52.11
CA LEU A 5 -3.43 23.79 50.85
C LEU A 5 -3.32 22.41 50.21
N ILE A 6 -4.17 22.24 49.22
CA ILE A 6 -4.26 21.10 48.31
C ILE A 6 -2.94 21.02 47.56
N ALA A 7 -2.33 19.84 47.56
CA ALA A 7 -1.19 19.53 46.71
C ALA A 7 -1.65 19.69 45.25
N ALA A 8 -1.24 20.78 44.60
CA ALA A 8 -1.28 20.90 43.16
C ALA A 8 -0.17 20.00 42.60
N VAL A 9 -0.42 18.68 42.58
CA VAL A 9 0.29 17.81 41.66
C VAL A 9 -0.19 18.26 40.29
N ALA A 10 0.62 19.08 39.63
CA ALA A 10 0.50 19.31 38.21
C ALA A 10 0.82 17.98 37.52
N THR A 11 -0.13 17.04 37.55
CA THR A 11 -0.22 16.01 36.53
C THR A 11 -0.62 16.74 35.27
N THR A 12 0.35 17.37 34.61
CA THR A 12 0.21 17.73 33.22
C THR A 12 0.02 16.43 32.46
N SER A 13 -1.24 16.03 32.33
CA SER A 13 -1.71 15.12 31.30
C SER A 13 -1.36 15.75 29.96
N LEU A 14 -0.13 15.54 29.48
CA LEU A 14 0.19 15.77 28.08
C LEU A 14 -0.54 14.69 27.28
N PHE A 15 -1.77 15.02 26.90
CA PHE A 15 -2.33 14.61 25.62
C PHE A 15 -1.41 15.17 24.52
N THR A 16 -0.37 14.42 24.15
CA THR A 16 0.19 14.57 22.81
C THR A 16 -0.56 13.59 21.92
N ALA A 17 -1.33 14.15 20.99
CA ALA A 17 -2.05 13.44 19.96
C ALA A 17 -1.18 12.32 19.37
N VAL A 18 -1.70 11.09 19.41
CA VAL A 18 -1.28 10.07 18.45
C VAL A 18 -1.62 10.68 17.09
N GLY A 19 -0.62 11.22 16.41
CA GLY A 19 -0.76 11.57 15.01
C GLY A 19 -1.15 10.28 14.30
N ALA A 20 -2.34 10.26 13.68
CA ALA A 20 -2.66 9.24 12.70
C ALA A 20 -1.58 9.36 11.62
N SER A 21 -0.65 8.41 11.58
CA SER A 21 0.28 8.29 10.46
C SER A 21 -0.55 7.88 9.26
N ALA A 22 -1.03 8.85 8.50
CA ALA A 22 -1.38 8.61 7.10
C ALA A 22 -0.06 8.21 6.43
N GLN A 23 0.17 6.91 6.29
CA GLN A 23 1.21 6.42 5.39
C GLN A 23 0.75 6.84 4.00
N ASP A 24 1.39 7.85 3.41
CA ASP A 24 1.13 8.25 2.03
C ASP A 24 1.22 7.00 1.16
N SER A 25 0.17 6.69 0.40
CA SER A 25 0.20 5.52 -0.47
C SER A 25 1.28 5.67 -1.52
N LEU A 26 1.73 4.57 -2.14
CA LEU A 26 2.68 4.64 -3.26
C LEU A 26 2.20 5.62 -4.35
N MET A 27 0.88 5.62 -4.61
CA MET A 27 0.28 6.51 -5.59
C MET A 27 0.38 7.98 -5.16
N ASP A 28 0.11 8.30 -3.89
CA ASP A 28 0.24 9.65 -3.35
C ASP A 28 1.69 10.14 -3.42
N TYR A 29 2.64 9.26 -3.10
CA TYR A 29 4.06 9.54 -3.23
C TYR A 29 4.45 9.89 -4.67
N VAL A 30 3.96 9.14 -5.66
CA VAL A 30 4.21 9.42 -7.09
C VAL A 30 3.57 10.74 -7.51
N LEU A 31 2.29 10.96 -7.19
CA LEU A 31 1.57 12.17 -7.58
C LEU A 31 2.21 13.43 -7.00
N LYS A 32 2.62 13.38 -5.73
CA LYS A 32 3.33 14.48 -5.06
C LYS A 32 4.71 14.71 -5.66
N SER A 33 5.43 13.64 -5.97
CA SER A 33 6.78 13.72 -6.54
C SER A 33 6.79 14.21 -8.00
N CYS A 34 5.70 14.00 -8.72
CA CYS A 34 5.52 14.40 -10.12
C CYS A 34 4.62 15.63 -10.29
N GLU A 35 4.22 16.32 -9.21
CA GLU A 35 3.18 17.34 -9.27
C GLU A 35 3.52 18.46 -10.26
N THR A 36 4.75 18.99 -10.19
CA THR A 36 5.22 20.05 -11.09
C THR A 36 5.30 19.56 -12.53
N ASP A 37 5.83 18.36 -12.75
CA ASP A 37 5.96 17.76 -14.08
C ASP A 37 4.59 17.51 -14.72
N ILE A 38 3.64 16.96 -13.96
CA ILE A 38 2.27 16.72 -14.42
C ILE A 38 1.57 18.03 -14.77
N LYS A 39 1.71 19.08 -13.94
CA LYS A 39 1.13 20.39 -14.24
C LYS A 39 1.72 20.99 -15.51
N GLN A 40 3.02 20.84 -15.72
CA GLN A 40 3.72 21.43 -16.85
C GLN A 40 3.46 20.69 -18.17
N TYR A 41 3.45 19.36 -18.15
CA TYR A 41 3.43 18.54 -19.37
C TYR A 41 2.12 17.78 -19.59
N CYS A 42 1.34 17.53 -18.55
CA CYS A 42 0.17 16.64 -18.58
C CYS A 42 -1.13 17.29 -18.07
N SER A 43 -1.22 18.61 -17.97
CA SER A 43 -2.37 19.32 -17.36
C SER A 43 -3.70 19.13 -18.09
N GLN A 44 -3.68 18.75 -19.37
CA GLN A 44 -4.89 18.46 -20.16
C GLN A 44 -5.32 16.99 -20.09
N VAL A 45 -4.55 16.14 -19.40
CA VAL A 45 -4.81 14.72 -19.31
C VAL A 45 -5.79 14.46 -18.17
N THR A 46 -6.93 13.84 -18.49
CA THR A 46 -7.87 13.38 -17.47
C THR A 46 -7.21 12.28 -16.63
N PRO A 47 -7.18 12.36 -15.29
CA PRO A 47 -6.64 11.30 -14.44
C PRO A 47 -7.39 9.96 -14.58
N GLY A 48 -6.74 8.86 -14.22
CA GLY A 48 -7.29 7.50 -14.29
C GLY A 48 -6.85 6.70 -15.51
N GLU A 49 -7.12 5.38 -15.49
CA GLU A 49 -6.87 4.42 -16.58
C GLU A 49 -5.43 4.48 -17.14
N GLY A 50 -4.46 4.85 -16.30
CA GLY A 50 -3.06 4.99 -16.69
C GLY A 50 -2.76 6.17 -17.63
N ARG A 51 -3.70 7.08 -17.93
CA ARG A 51 -3.46 8.17 -18.90
C ARG A 51 -2.32 9.09 -18.50
N LEU A 52 -2.23 9.46 -17.22
CA LEU A 52 -1.12 10.28 -16.72
C LEU A 52 0.23 9.56 -16.82
N LEU A 53 0.25 8.24 -16.63
CA LEU A 53 1.46 7.44 -16.79
C LEU A 53 1.93 7.44 -18.26
N HIS A 54 1.00 7.28 -19.21
CA HIS A 54 1.33 7.37 -20.64
C HIS A 54 1.84 8.76 -21.04
N CYS A 55 1.25 9.83 -20.49
CA CYS A 55 1.73 11.18 -20.71
C CYS A 55 3.13 11.39 -20.13
N ALA A 56 3.39 10.93 -18.90
CA ALA A 56 4.71 11.00 -18.29
C ALA A 56 5.76 10.23 -19.12
N ALA A 57 5.42 9.04 -19.63
CA ALA A 57 6.29 8.28 -20.52
C ALA A 57 6.59 9.01 -21.84
N ALA A 58 5.60 9.69 -22.44
CA ALA A 58 5.79 10.49 -23.66
C ALA A 58 6.65 11.75 -23.44
N HIS A 59 6.89 12.13 -22.18
CA HIS A 59 7.69 13.28 -21.79
C HIS A 59 8.83 12.89 -20.84
N GLU A 60 9.28 11.63 -20.88
CA GLU A 60 10.25 11.07 -19.93
C GLU A 60 11.56 11.86 -19.86
N ASP A 61 11.99 12.44 -20.98
CA ASP A 61 13.19 13.25 -21.13
C ASP A 61 13.09 14.63 -20.46
N LYS A 62 11.88 15.04 -20.09
CA LYS A 62 11.57 16.35 -19.51
C LYS A 62 11.19 16.28 -18.03
N LEU A 63 11.03 15.07 -17.49
CA LEU A 63 10.65 14.87 -16.10
C LEU A 63 11.80 15.23 -15.16
N SER A 64 11.45 15.82 -14.02
CA SER A 64 12.38 16.04 -12.93
C SER A 64 12.98 14.73 -12.42
N GLY A 65 14.22 14.77 -11.91
CA GLY A 65 14.85 13.59 -11.31
C GLY A 65 14.05 13.01 -10.12
N GLN A 66 13.31 13.86 -9.40
CA GLN A 66 12.41 13.43 -8.34
C GLN A 66 11.23 12.60 -8.89
N CYS A 67 10.56 13.10 -9.94
CA CYS A 67 9.47 12.37 -10.57
C CYS A 67 9.94 11.06 -11.19
N SER A 68 11.06 11.09 -11.94
CA SER A 68 11.63 9.89 -12.55
C SER A 68 12.00 8.82 -11.52
N TYR A 69 12.59 9.23 -10.39
CA TYR A 69 12.88 8.30 -9.29
C TYR A 69 11.61 7.73 -8.67
N ALA A 70 10.57 8.55 -8.47
CA ALA A 70 9.30 8.07 -7.92
C ALA A 70 8.61 7.07 -8.84
N LEU A 71 8.59 7.32 -10.16
CA LEU A 71 8.08 6.39 -11.17
C LEU A 71 8.88 5.09 -11.20
N TYR A 72 10.21 5.17 -11.17
CA TYR A 72 11.08 3.98 -11.08
C TYR A 72 10.76 3.15 -9.83
N LYS A 73 10.69 3.80 -8.67
CA LYS A 73 10.38 3.14 -7.40
C LYS A 73 9.03 2.44 -7.45
N ALA A 74 8.02 3.09 -8.02
CA ALA A 74 6.70 2.50 -8.20
C ALA A 74 6.74 1.28 -9.13
N ALA A 75 7.46 1.36 -10.25
CA ALA A 75 7.63 0.24 -11.17
C ALA A 75 8.32 -0.96 -10.50
N SER A 76 9.41 -0.73 -9.76
CA SER A 76 10.11 -1.79 -9.02
C SER A 76 9.22 -2.44 -7.96
N LEU A 77 8.40 -1.66 -7.25
CA LEU A 77 7.50 -2.21 -6.24
C LEU A 77 6.37 -3.03 -6.88
N LEU A 78 5.82 -2.56 -8.01
CA LEU A 78 4.82 -3.32 -8.77
C LEU A 78 5.39 -4.66 -9.27
N GLU A 79 6.64 -4.69 -9.72
CA GLU A 79 7.31 -5.93 -10.12
C GLU A 79 7.45 -6.89 -8.94
N GLN A 80 7.89 -6.42 -7.78
CA GLN A 80 7.98 -7.22 -6.55
C GLN A 80 6.61 -7.79 -6.14
N LEU A 81 5.57 -6.96 -6.16
CA LEU A 81 4.21 -7.39 -5.86
C LEU A 81 3.72 -8.44 -6.86
N SER A 82 4.03 -8.29 -8.15
CA SER A 82 3.66 -9.27 -9.17
C SER A 82 4.30 -10.64 -8.91
N ALA A 83 5.57 -10.66 -8.50
CA ALA A 83 6.27 -11.89 -8.15
C ALA A 83 5.66 -12.56 -6.92
N ALA A 84 5.32 -11.77 -5.89
CA ALA A 84 4.68 -12.27 -4.68
C ALA A 84 3.28 -12.85 -4.95
N ILE A 85 2.48 -12.20 -5.82
CA ILE A 85 1.18 -12.72 -6.26
C ILE A 85 1.34 -14.07 -6.96
N VAL A 86 2.31 -14.20 -7.86
CA VAL A 86 2.59 -15.46 -8.57
C VAL A 86 3.02 -16.55 -7.58
N TYR A 87 3.86 -16.21 -6.60
CA TYR A 87 4.30 -17.14 -5.57
C TYR A 87 3.10 -17.67 -4.76
N VAL A 88 2.24 -16.80 -4.22
CA VAL A 88 1.02 -17.20 -3.51
C VAL A 88 0.12 -18.04 -4.40
N ALA A 89 -0.15 -17.60 -5.64
CA ALA A 89 -1.01 -18.35 -6.56
C ALA A 89 -0.47 -19.75 -6.87
N THR A 90 0.85 -19.92 -6.89
CA THR A 90 1.52 -21.19 -7.17
C THR A 90 1.44 -22.11 -5.96
N GLU A 91 1.88 -21.65 -4.79
CA GLU A 91 1.91 -22.45 -3.56
C GLU A 91 0.51 -22.76 -3.02
N CYS A 92 -0.45 -21.86 -3.23
CA CYS A 92 -1.82 -22.01 -2.76
C CYS A 92 -2.77 -22.60 -3.80
N LYS A 93 -2.31 -23.03 -4.99
CA LYS A 93 -3.22 -23.41 -6.09
C LYS A 93 -4.32 -24.41 -5.67
N ALA A 94 -3.92 -25.52 -5.07
CA ALA A 94 -4.86 -26.56 -4.65
C ALA A 94 -5.80 -26.09 -3.52
N ASP A 95 -5.28 -25.24 -2.62
CA ASP A 95 -6.05 -24.66 -1.53
C ASP A 95 -7.08 -23.65 -2.05
N ILE A 96 -6.71 -22.82 -3.03
CA ILE A 96 -7.63 -21.87 -3.70
C ILE A 96 -8.76 -22.65 -4.38
N GLU A 97 -8.45 -23.71 -5.12
CA GLU A 97 -9.47 -24.54 -5.79
C GLU A 97 -10.42 -25.19 -4.78
N LYS A 98 -9.90 -25.66 -3.65
CA LYS A 98 -10.66 -26.36 -2.62
C LYS A 98 -11.53 -25.44 -1.76
N PHE A 99 -11.00 -24.30 -1.34
CA PHE A 99 -11.62 -23.44 -0.32
C PHE A 99 -12.18 -22.12 -0.89
N CYS A 100 -11.63 -21.63 -2.00
CA CYS A 100 -11.87 -20.28 -2.50
C CYS A 100 -12.37 -20.24 -3.95
N SER A 101 -12.88 -21.34 -4.50
CA SER A 101 -13.28 -21.43 -5.91
C SER A 101 -14.45 -20.55 -6.30
N ASP A 102 -15.36 -20.25 -5.35
CA ASP A 102 -16.49 -19.34 -5.55
C ASP A 102 -16.15 -17.87 -5.24
N VAL A 103 -14.91 -17.59 -4.83
CA VAL A 103 -14.48 -16.23 -4.48
C VAL A 103 -14.08 -15.48 -5.74
N GLN A 104 -14.70 -14.32 -5.97
CA GLN A 104 -14.32 -13.43 -7.06
C GLN A 104 -12.88 -12.94 -6.86
N ALA A 105 -12.02 -13.10 -7.88
CA ALA A 105 -10.66 -12.60 -7.88
C ALA A 105 -10.57 -11.06 -7.79
N GLY A 106 -9.41 -10.56 -7.36
CA GLY A 106 -9.13 -9.13 -7.19
C GLY A 106 -9.41 -8.60 -5.78
N GLU A 107 -8.97 -7.37 -5.52
CA GLU A 107 -9.20 -6.63 -4.26
C GLU A 107 -8.81 -7.41 -2.99
N GLY A 108 -7.83 -8.33 -3.09
CA GLY A 108 -7.37 -9.13 -1.95
C GLY A 108 -8.32 -10.24 -1.49
N ARG A 109 -9.50 -10.43 -2.12
CA ARG A 109 -10.51 -11.38 -1.62
C ARG A 109 -10.04 -12.83 -1.51
N ILE A 110 -9.26 -13.31 -2.48
CA ILE A 110 -8.70 -14.67 -2.43
C ILE A 110 -7.73 -14.81 -1.27
N LEU A 111 -6.89 -13.80 -1.04
CA LEU A 111 -5.95 -13.79 0.08
C LEU A 111 -6.69 -13.83 1.42
N SER A 112 -7.73 -13.01 1.59
CA SER A 112 -8.58 -13.05 2.79
C SER A 112 -9.30 -14.39 2.98
N CYS A 113 -9.70 -15.06 1.89
CA CYS A 113 -10.25 -16.41 1.97
C CYS A 113 -9.22 -17.44 2.46
N LEU A 114 -7.98 -17.37 1.95
CA LEU A 114 -6.89 -18.24 2.39
C LEU A 114 -6.54 -18.01 3.86
N GLU A 115 -6.50 -16.76 4.32
CA GLU A 115 -6.29 -16.40 5.73
C GLU A 115 -7.40 -16.93 6.64
N ALA A 116 -8.67 -16.83 6.22
CA ALA A 116 -9.79 -17.39 6.97
C ALA A 116 -9.72 -18.93 7.10
N ASN A 117 -9.08 -19.60 6.13
CA ASN A 117 -8.88 -21.05 6.11
C ASN A 117 -7.46 -21.46 6.54
N GLN A 118 -6.67 -20.58 7.17
CA GLN A 118 -5.25 -20.81 7.48
C GLN A 118 -4.96 -22.08 8.29
N ALA A 119 -5.94 -22.60 9.03
CA ALA A 119 -5.78 -23.86 9.78
C ALA A 119 -5.77 -25.09 8.86
N GLU A 120 -6.48 -25.01 7.72
CA GLU A 120 -6.78 -26.13 6.83
C GLU A 120 -5.99 -26.11 5.51
N VAL A 121 -5.49 -24.96 5.09
CA VAL A 121 -4.64 -24.85 3.89
C VAL A 121 -3.29 -25.56 4.09
N SER A 122 -2.59 -25.88 3.01
CA SER A 122 -1.27 -26.51 3.06
C SER A 122 -0.21 -25.63 3.73
N ASP A 123 0.82 -26.24 4.31
CA ASP A 123 1.90 -25.49 4.96
C ASP A 123 2.67 -24.60 3.97
N GLY A 124 2.82 -25.03 2.72
CA GLY A 124 3.40 -24.23 1.64
C GLY A 124 2.59 -22.96 1.39
N CYS A 125 1.26 -23.09 1.29
CA CYS A 125 0.37 -21.95 1.15
C CYS A 125 0.44 -21.00 2.36
N LYS A 126 0.44 -21.52 3.60
CA LYS A 126 0.58 -20.68 4.80
C LYS A 126 1.86 -19.85 4.78
N GLN A 127 2.97 -20.48 4.40
CA GLN A 127 4.25 -19.81 4.33
C GLN A 127 4.23 -18.73 3.23
N ALA A 128 3.69 -19.04 2.05
CA ALA A 128 3.60 -18.08 0.95
C ALA A 128 2.74 -16.86 1.28
N VAL A 129 1.59 -17.07 1.93
CA VAL A 129 0.75 -15.99 2.46
C VAL A 129 1.57 -15.15 3.45
N LYS A 130 2.15 -15.78 4.47
CA LYS A 130 2.95 -15.07 5.49
C LYS A 130 4.10 -14.24 4.91
N ASP A 131 4.80 -14.76 3.90
CA ASP A 131 5.92 -14.07 3.25
C ASP A 131 5.46 -12.85 2.43
N THR A 132 4.18 -12.81 2.04
CA THR A 132 3.61 -11.80 1.13
C THR A 132 2.79 -10.73 1.87
N VAL A 133 2.11 -11.08 2.96
CA VAL A 133 1.24 -10.17 3.73
C VAL A 133 1.90 -9.59 4.98
N ALA A 134 3.24 -9.54 5.05
CA ALA A 134 3.92 -9.08 6.24
C ALA A 134 3.52 -7.63 6.61
N ASP A 135 2.89 -7.49 7.79
CA ASP A 135 2.48 -6.26 8.47
C ASP A 135 3.66 -5.28 8.73
#